data_AF-A0A9W7LDB0-F1
#
_entry.id   AF-A0A9W7LDB0-F1
#
_cell.length_a   1.000
_cell.length_b   1.000
_cell.length_c   1.000
_cell.angle_alpha   90.00
_cell.angle_beta   90.00
_cell.angle_gamma   90.00
#
_symmetry.space_group_name_H-M   'P 1'
#
loop_
_entity.id
_entity.type
_entity.pdbx_description
1 polymer ?
#
loop_
_entity_poly.entity_id
_entity_poly.type
_entity_poly.pdbx_seq_one_letter_code
_entity_poly.pdbx_strand_id
1 'polypeptide(L)'
;MNFSRHAINRLSPLVRNKSSLPQRALDALRGNVKADEADNKKLFDQPPRKNKVKPVKVSSPVNDTKLSDIPVPDMPVETKPVEPTRTVAQDALETAKIIASESAPDASIDLPPKPDPMIMQGHFNEFAPRICVIGVGGAGGNAVNNMIARNLSGVDFLAINTDAQHLSTTLTDNRLQIGRGVTAGLGCGANPDAGRLAAEESKDEILELVGDNHMVFITAGMGGGTGTGAASVVADLCYQEGILTVGVVTKPFRFEGTHRMRLADEGVERLQDCVDTMIVIPNQNLFQMVDPKTSLMDSFGLADDVLLAGVKSITDLMTNPGLINLDFADVQSVMSGMGNAMLGTGQSSGDDRAIAAAEQALCNPLLGNMGVKSAKGMLVNITGGNDMTLFEVDAAAQKLIEEVEDENANIIFGSAYDHTLEGSIRVSVVATGIETAQK
;
A
#
# COMPACT_ATOMS: atom_id res chain seq x y z
N MET A 1 8.66 -66.33 13.98
CA MET A 1 8.69 -65.87 15.39
C MET A 1 9.41 -64.53 15.39
N ASN A 2 8.94 -63.39 15.89
CA ASN A 2 7.73 -62.99 16.61
C ASN A 2 7.60 -61.46 16.46
N PHE A 3 6.35 -60.98 16.30
CA PHE A 3 5.70 -59.79 16.89
C PHE A 3 6.52 -58.50 17.11
N SER A 4 6.09 -57.30 16.68
CA SER A 4 4.77 -56.62 16.77
C SER A 4 4.71 -55.52 15.68
N ARG A 5 3.66 -55.18 14.92
CA ARG A 5 2.18 -55.23 15.06
C ARG A 5 1.66 -54.62 16.36
N HIS A 6 1.52 -53.30 16.38
CA HIS A 6 0.53 -52.44 17.08
C HIS A 6 0.92 -51.01 16.63
N ALA A 7 0.27 -50.30 15.71
CA ALA A 7 -1.09 -49.81 15.81
C ALA A 7 -1.59 -49.28 14.45
N ILE A 8 -2.19 -50.14 13.62
CA ILE A 8 -3.08 -49.71 12.54
C ILE A 8 -4.37 -50.50 12.71
N ASN A 9 -5.21 -50.01 13.63
CA ASN A 9 -6.61 -50.37 13.73
C ASN A 9 -7.29 -49.34 14.64
N ARG A 10 -7.85 -48.30 14.01
CA ARG A 10 -9.09 -47.62 14.41
C ARG A 10 -9.39 -46.54 13.36
N LEU A 11 -10.15 -46.92 12.34
CA LEU A 11 -11.25 -46.14 11.78
C LEU A 11 -12.05 -47.08 10.85
N SER A 12 -13.35 -47.11 11.10
CA SER A 12 -14.34 -48.07 10.62
C SER A 12 -15.11 -47.53 9.40
N PRO A 13 -16.24 -48.09 8.93
CA PRO A 13 -16.30 -48.74 7.63
C PRO A 13 -17.38 -48.12 6.71
N LEU A 14 -16.99 -47.44 5.64
CA LEU A 14 -17.95 -46.97 4.61
C LEU A 14 -17.55 -47.31 3.17
N VAL A 15 -16.50 -48.10 2.96
CA VAL A 15 -16.08 -48.55 1.63
C VAL A 15 -16.44 -50.02 1.42
N ARG A 16 -17.73 -50.33 1.47
CA ARG A 16 -18.30 -51.56 0.90
C ARG A 16 -19.68 -51.25 0.32
N ASN A 17 -19.72 -50.63 -0.86
CA ASN A 17 -20.70 -50.97 -1.88
C ASN A 17 -20.25 -50.44 -3.26
N LYS A 18 -19.65 -51.31 -4.08
CA LYS A 18 -19.48 -51.09 -5.52
C LYS A 18 -20.52 -51.96 -6.23
N SER A 19 -21.62 -51.37 -6.64
CA SER A 19 -22.44 -51.88 -7.75
C SER A 19 -23.46 -50.82 -8.17
N SER A 20 -23.43 -50.49 -9.47
CA SER A 20 -24.39 -49.71 -10.27
C SER A 20 -24.01 -48.26 -10.63
N LEU A 21 -23.05 -48.12 -11.55
CA LEU A 21 -23.07 -47.00 -12.50
C LEU A 21 -23.53 -47.57 -13.86
N PRO A 22 -24.57 -46.98 -14.51
CA PRO A 22 -25.11 -47.52 -15.76
C PRO A 22 -24.15 -47.33 -16.94
N GLN A 23 -24.05 -48.37 -17.78
CA GLN A 23 -23.12 -48.52 -18.92
C GLN A 23 -23.09 -47.31 -19.88
N ARG A 24 -24.19 -46.56 -20.00
CA ARG A 24 -24.29 -45.34 -20.82
C ARG A 24 -23.34 -44.21 -20.39
N ALA A 25 -22.96 -44.13 -19.12
CA ALA A 25 -22.02 -43.11 -18.63
C ALA A 25 -20.56 -43.43 -18.99
N LEU A 26 -20.22 -44.74 -19.10
CA LEU A 26 -18.88 -45.19 -19.50
C LEU A 26 -18.64 -45.01 -21.01
N ASP A 27 -19.68 -45.12 -21.84
CA ASP A 27 -19.57 -44.92 -23.28
C ASP A 27 -19.45 -43.42 -23.65
N ALA A 28 -20.08 -42.52 -22.89
CA ALA A 28 -19.94 -41.06 -23.06
C ALA A 28 -18.52 -40.57 -22.71
N LEU A 29 -17.89 -41.15 -21.69
CA LEU A 29 -16.50 -40.83 -21.30
C LEU A 29 -15.47 -41.36 -22.30
N ARG A 30 -15.77 -42.41 -23.06
CA ARG A 30 -14.88 -42.95 -24.11
C ARG A 30 -14.99 -42.21 -25.45
N GLY A 31 -16.11 -41.54 -25.71
CA GLY A 31 -16.32 -40.73 -26.92
C GLY A 31 -15.52 -39.42 -26.91
N ASN A 32 -15.45 -38.74 -25.76
CA ASN A 32 -14.81 -37.42 -25.68
C ASN A 32 -13.28 -37.46 -25.70
N VAL A 33 -12.65 -38.55 -25.25
CA VAL A 33 -11.17 -38.67 -25.22
C VAL A 33 -10.58 -38.81 -26.63
N LYS A 34 -11.35 -39.28 -27.63
CA LYS A 34 -10.88 -39.39 -29.02
C LYS A 34 -11.03 -38.11 -29.84
N ALA A 35 -11.87 -37.18 -29.42
CA ALA A 35 -12.03 -35.89 -30.11
C ALA A 35 -10.87 -34.93 -29.78
N ASP A 36 -10.44 -34.90 -28.52
CA ASP A 36 -9.35 -34.01 -28.08
C ASP A 36 -7.95 -34.43 -28.58
N GLU A 37 -7.71 -35.72 -28.85
CA GLU A 37 -6.43 -36.18 -29.42
C GLU A 37 -6.28 -35.86 -30.92
N ALA A 38 -7.38 -35.64 -31.65
CA ALA A 38 -7.33 -35.32 -33.08
C ALA A 38 -7.05 -33.83 -33.35
N ASP A 39 -7.54 -32.95 -32.48
CA ASP A 39 -7.35 -31.50 -32.62
C ASP A 39 -5.96 -31.04 -32.12
N ASN A 40 -5.37 -31.75 -31.15
CA ASN A 40 -4.05 -31.40 -30.61
C ASN A 40 -2.87 -31.77 -31.54
N LYS A 41 -3.13 -32.52 -32.62
CA LYS A 41 -2.09 -32.94 -33.59
C LYS A 41 -1.95 -32.01 -34.81
N LYS A 42 -2.82 -31.00 -34.96
CA LYS A 42 -2.77 -30.02 -36.06
C LYS A 42 -2.08 -28.69 -35.71
N LEU A 43 -1.71 -28.47 -34.44
CA LEU A 43 -1.13 -27.21 -33.98
C LEU A 43 0.41 -27.17 -33.95
N PHE A 44 1.09 -28.30 -34.18
CA PHE A 44 2.54 -28.43 -33.97
C PHE A 44 3.41 -28.56 -35.24
N ASP A 45 2.86 -28.39 -36.44
CA ASP A 45 3.65 -28.41 -37.68
C ASP A 45 3.50 -27.10 -38.48
N GLN A 46 4.24 -26.07 -38.08
CA GLN A 46 4.60 -24.95 -38.96
C GLN A 46 6.06 -24.51 -38.74
N PRO A 47 6.88 -24.39 -39.80
CA PRO A 47 8.27 -23.95 -39.69
C PRO A 47 8.38 -22.42 -39.44
N PRO A 48 9.47 -21.95 -38.81
CA PRO A 48 9.58 -20.55 -38.37
C PRO A 48 9.77 -19.59 -39.55
N ARG A 49 8.96 -18.52 -39.58
CA ARG A 49 9.11 -17.40 -40.52
C ARG A 49 10.33 -16.55 -40.12
N LYS A 50 11.31 -16.45 -41.03
CA LYS A 50 12.47 -15.56 -40.94
C LYS A 50 12.04 -14.10 -41.15
N ASN A 51 12.04 -13.28 -40.10
CA ASN A 51 11.98 -11.83 -40.24
C ASN A 51 13.40 -11.27 -40.45
N LYS A 52 13.64 -10.74 -41.66
CA LYS A 52 14.85 -10.02 -42.03
C LYS A 52 14.84 -8.63 -41.38
N VAL A 53 15.73 -8.41 -40.42
CA VAL A 53 16.12 -7.07 -39.97
C VAL A 53 16.97 -6.43 -41.07
N LYS A 54 16.55 -5.27 -41.58
CA LYS A 54 17.37 -4.42 -42.47
C LYS A 54 18.30 -3.56 -41.60
N PRO A 55 19.62 -3.53 -41.84
CA PRO A 55 20.51 -2.61 -41.13
C PRO A 55 20.40 -1.19 -41.72
N VAL A 56 20.19 -0.21 -40.84
CA VAL A 56 20.30 1.22 -41.15
C VAL A 56 21.78 1.55 -41.34
N LYS A 57 22.13 2.08 -42.51
CA LYS A 57 23.47 2.58 -42.83
C LYS A 57 23.70 3.90 -42.07
N VAL A 58 24.71 3.93 -41.20
CA VAL A 58 25.34 5.18 -40.76
C VAL A 58 26.39 5.51 -41.81
N SER A 59 26.16 6.60 -42.56
CA SER A 59 27.15 7.18 -43.45
C SER A 59 27.51 8.57 -42.93
N SER A 60 28.71 8.70 -42.39
CA SER A 60 29.44 9.97 -42.34
C SER A 60 29.66 10.49 -43.76
N PRO A 61 29.83 11.81 -43.91
CA PRO A 61 31.12 12.22 -44.45
C PRO A 61 31.77 13.31 -43.61
N VAL A 62 33.07 13.10 -43.42
CA VAL A 62 34.09 14.10 -43.14
C VAL A 62 33.96 15.24 -44.15
N ASN A 63 34.02 16.48 -43.68
CA ASN A 63 34.52 17.58 -44.50
C ASN A 63 35.44 18.44 -43.66
N ASP A 64 36.73 18.35 -44.01
CA ASP A 64 37.79 19.26 -43.62
C ASP A 64 37.52 20.65 -44.19
N THR A 65 37.44 21.66 -43.32
CA THR A 65 37.80 23.02 -43.72
C THR A 65 38.51 23.71 -42.57
N LYS A 66 39.84 23.78 -42.71
CA LYS A 66 40.68 24.76 -42.01
C LYS A 66 40.24 26.16 -42.45
N LEU A 67 39.90 27.02 -41.50
CA LEU A 67 40.12 28.46 -41.63
C LEU A 67 40.78 28.95 -40.34
N SER A 68 42.00 29.42 -40.51
CA SER A 68 42.80 30.15 -39.54
C SER A 68 42.23 31.56 -39.31
N ASP A 69 42.74 32.20 -38.25
CA ASP A 69 42.77 33.65 -38.04
C ASP A 69 41.56 34.28 -37.33
N ILE A 70 41.57 34.20 -35.99
CA ILE A 70 40.96 35.21 -35.12
C ILE A 70 42.04 35.72 -34.15
N PRO A 71 42.33 37.04 -34.09
CA PRO A 71 43.37 37.59 -33.24
C PRO A 71 42.90 37.69 -31.78
N VAL A 72 43.79 37.31 -30.88
CA VAL A 72 43.73 37.55 -29.44
C VAL A 72 44.14 39.01 -29.18
N PRO A 73 43.39 39.83 -28.43
CA PRO A 73 43.90 41.10 -27.93
C PRO A 73 44.52 40.92 -26.54
N ASP A 74 45.72 41.48 -26.40
CA ASP A 74 46.57 41.51 -25.22
C ASP A 74 45.92 42.13 -23.98
N MET A 75 46.29 41.58 -22.82
CA MET A 75 46.13 42.22 -21.52
C MET A 75 47.23 43.28 -21.28
N PRO A 76 46.92 44.43 -20.64
CA PRO A 76 47.89 45.19 -19.89
C PRO A 76 47.88 44.76 -18.42
N VAL A 77 49.05 44.32 -17.94
CA VAL A 77 49.39 44.22 -16.52
C VAL A 77 49.75 45.63 -16.03
N GLU A 78 49.04 46.13 -15.02
CA GLU A 78 49.62 47.11 -14.10
C GLU A 78 49.01 47.00 -12.70
N THR A 79 49.90 46.80 -11.73
CA THR A 79 49.68 46.54 -10.32
C THR A 79 49.62 47.83 -9.51
N LYS A 80 48.60 48.02 -8.67
CA LYS A 80 48.71 48.74 -7.39
C LYS A 80 47.81 48.07 -6.32
N PRO A 81 48.28 47.98 -5.06
CA PRO A 81 47.60 47.22 -4.02
C PRO A 81 46.44 48.01 -3.41
N VAL A 82 45.28 47.36 -3.24
CA VAL A 82 44.13 47.89 -2.49
C VAL A 82 44.03 47.08 -1.20
N GLU A 83 44.07 47.77 -0.06
CA GLU A 83 43.92 47.21 1.28
C GLU A 83 42.53 46.57 1.45
N PRO A 84 42.38 45.47 2.21
CA PRO A 84 41.10 44.81 2.39
C PRO A 84 40.22 45.61 3.37
N THR A 85 39.13 46.18 2.85
CA THR A 85 38.04 46.76 3.64
C THR A 85 37.37 45.67 4.48
N ARG A 86 37.32 45.85 5.82
CA ARG A 86 36.61 44.98 6.77
C ARG A 86 35.16 44.78 6.34
N THR A 87 34.67 43.55 6.39
CA THR A 87 33.27 43.20 6.10
C THR A 87 32.40 43.33 7.35
N VAL A 88 31.13 43.66 7.16
CA VAL A 88 30.10 43.90 8.21
C VAL A 88 29.97 42.74 9.22
N ALA A 89 30.39 41.53 8.85
CA ALA A 89 30.43 40.36 9.72
C ALA A 89 31.55 40.43 10.79
N GLN A 90 32.64 41.17 10.54
CA GLN A 90 33.75 41.33 11.48
C GLN A 90 33.43 42.35 12.59
N ASP A 91 32.66 43.39 12.29
CA ASP A 91 32.23 44.40 13.29
C ASP A 91 31.17 43.84 14.26
N ALA A 92 30.32 42.91 13.80
CA ALA A 92 29.35 42.23 14.67
C ALA A 92 30.02 41.31 15.71
N LEU A 93 31.13 40.67 15.33
CA LEU A 93 31.87 39.76 16.21
C LEU A 93 32.75 40.50 17.24
N GLU A 94 33.17 41.73 16.94
CA GLU A 94 33.93 42.60 17.86
C GLU A 94 32.97 43.30 18.85
N THR A 95 31.77 43.68 18.41
CA THR A 95 30.70 44.23 19.27
C THR A 95 30.20 43.18 20.29
N ALA A 96 30.08 41.92 19.89
CA ALA A 96 29.71 40.82 20.80
C ALA A 96 30.79 40.50 21.86
N LYS A 97 32.06 40.80 21.59
CA LYS A 97 33.17 40.59 22.54
C LYS A 97 33.32 41.72 23.55
N ILE A 98 32.92 42.95 23.23
CA ILE A 98 32.97 44.10 24.15
C ILE A 98 31.86 44.00 25.21
N ILE A 99 30.70 43.41 24.88
CA ILE A 99 29.59 43.21 25.83
C ILE A 99 29.90 42.10 26.86
N ALA A 100 30.91 41.26 26.62
CA ALA A 100 31.28 40.15 27.49
C ALA A 100 32.33 40.50 28.56
N SER A 101 32.74 41.77 28.71
CA SER A 101 33.79 42.18 29.65
C SER A 101 33.46 43.41 30.50
N GLU A 102 32.29 43.43 31.14
CA GLU A 102 32.04 44.33 32.28
C GLU A 102 31.49 43.52 33.45
N SER A 103 32.38 43.27 34.42
CA SER A 103 32.04 42.77 35.75
C SER A 103 31.46 43.90 36.61
N ALA A 104 30.19 43.77 37.01
CA ALA A 104 29.53 44.64 37.98
C ALA A 104 29.18 43.84 39.26
N PRO A 105 28.99 44.52 40.41
CA PRO A 105 29.43 44.02 41.71
C PRO A 105 28.40 43.14 42.45
N ASP A 106 28.96 42.42 43.43
CA ASP A 106 28.33 41.52 44.38
C ASP A 106 27.23 42.23 45.20
N ALA A 107 25.96 41.94 44.90
CA ALA A 107 24.81 42.31 45.71
C ALA A 107 23.81 41.15 45.68
N SER A 108 23.76 40.38 46.76
CA SER A 108 22.82 39.29 46.97
C SER A 108 21.40 39.82 47.09
N ILE A 109 20.67 39.86 45.97
CA ILE A 109 19.21 39.98 45.96
C ILE A 109 18.67 38.56 46.00
N ASP A 110 17.97 38.23 47.09
CA ASP A 110 17.26 36.97 47.27
C ASP A 110 16.09 36.92 46.27
N LEU A 111 16.34 36.28 45.13
CA LEU A 111 15.30 36.00 44.14
C LEU A 111 14.34 34.95 44.73
N PRO A 112 13.01 35.14 44.60
CA PRO A 112 12.07 34.09 44.98
C PRO A 112 12.45 32.79 44.24
N PRO A 113 12.25 31.62 44.87
CA PRO A 113 12.63 30.35 44.28
C PRO A 113 12.02 30.26 42.88
N LYS A 114 12.86 29.96 41.87
CA LYS A 114 12.37 29.65 40.54
C LYS A 114 11.27 28.60 40.72
N PRO A 115 10.05 28.81 40.20
CA PRO A 115 9.08 27.73 40.18
C PRO A 115 9.78 26.56 39.49
N ASP A 116 9.72 25.39 40.12
CA ASP A 116 10.20 24.15 39.52
C ASP A 116 9.73 24.12 38.07
N PRO A 117 10.56 23.74 37.09
CA PRO A 117 10.05 23.50 35.76
C PRO A 117 9.01 22.41 35.91
N MET A 118 7.73 22.81 35.95
CA MET A 118 6.64 21.89 35.72
C MET A 118 6.98 21.28 34.38
N ILE A 119 7.45 20.04 34.41
CA ILE A 119 7.45 19.20 33.24
C ILE A 119 5.96 19.07 32.93
N MET A 120 5.45 19.96 32.09
CA MET A 120 4.32 19.64 31.25
C MET A 120 4.80 18.47 30.40
N GLN A 121 4.63 17.26 30.93
CA GLN A 121 4.29 16.10 30.12
C GLN A 121 2.89 16.36 29.56
N GLY A 122 2.77 17.41 28.74
CA GLY A 122 1.69 17.53 27.80
C GLY A 122 1.92 16.42 26.79
N HIS A 123 0.99 15.48 26.72
CA HIS A 123 0.97 14.52 25.64
C HIS A 123 0.93 15.31 24.33
N PHE A 124 2.03 15.36 23.58
CA PHE A 124 2.03 15.90 22.21
C PHE A 124 1.15 15.08 21.24
N ASN A 125 0.41 14.09 21.74
CA ASN A 125 -0.45 13.19 21.00
C ASN A 125 -1.92 13.65 20.93
N GLU A 126 -2.27 14.81 21.49
CA GLU A 126 -3.68 15.27 21.57
C GLU A 126 -4.19 15.94 20.28
N PHE A 127 -3.29 16.22 19.31
CA PHE A 127 -3.63 16.92 18.06
C PHE A 127 -3.39 16.11 16.77
N ALA A 128 -2.85 14.90 16.86
CA ALA A 128 -2.67 14.03 15.70
C ALA A 128 -3.99 13.29 15.40
N PRO A 129 -4.37 13.12 14.12
CA PRO A 129 -5.54 12.33 13.78
C PRO A 129 -5.37 10.89 14.28
N ARG A 130 -6.38 10.39 14.99
CA ARG A 130 -6.44 9.00 15.44
C ARG A 130 -6.82 8.10 14.27
N ILE A 131 -5.90 7.23 13.87
CA ILE A 131 -6.05 6.31 12.75
C ILE A 131 -6.03 4.88 13.30
N CYS A 132 -7.00 4.06 12.91
CA CYS A 132 -7.06 2.66 13.30
C CYS A 132 -7.14 1.74 12.07
N VAL A 133 -6.37 0.65 12.08
CA VAL A 133 -6.43 -0.42 11.08
C VAL A 133 -7.18 -1.61 11.66
N ILE A 134 -8.33 -1.92 11.07
CA ILE A 134 -9.24 -2.98 11.48
C ILE A 134 -9.09 -4.17 10.54
N GLY A 135 -8.48 -5.25 11.03
CA GLY A 135 -8.38 -6.53 10.33
C GLY A 135 -9.59 -7.41 10.58
N VAL A 136 -10.40 -7.67 9.54
CA VAL A 136 -11.63 -8.48 9.64
C VAL A 136 -11.44 -9.87 9.05
N GLY A 137 -11.69 -10.90 9.87
CA GLY A 137 -11.51 -12.30 9.51
C GLY A 137 -10.05 -12.75 9.49
N GLY A 138 -9.79 -13.96 8.99
CA GLY A 138 -8.45 -14.56 9.02
C GLY A 138 -7.42 -13.78 8.20
N ALA A 139 -7.74 -13.48 6.93
CA ALA A 139 -6.83 -12.71 6.07
C ALA A 139 -6.59 -11.28 6.58
N GLY A 140 -7.63 -10.59 7.08
CA GLY A 140 -7.46 -9.28 7.69
C GLY A 140 -6.59 -9.33 8.95
N GLY A 141 -6.77 -10.36 9.80
CA GLY A 141 -5.90 -10.59 10.95
C GLY A 141 -4.44 -10.88 10.57
N ASN A 142 -4.20 -11.61 9.49
CA ASN A 142 -2.85 -11.83 8.96
C ASN A 142 -2.22 -10.53 8.44
N ALA A 143 -2.98 -9.72 7.71
CA ALA A 143 -2.52 -8.42 7.24
C ALA A 143 -2.15 -7.49 8.41
N VAL A 144 -2.98 -7.42 9.46
CA VAL A 144 -2.66 -6.68 10.69
C VAL A 144 -1.38 -7.20 11.35
N ASN A 145 -1.24 -8.52 11.47
CA ASN A 145 0.00 -9.12 12.00
C ASN A 145 1.22 -8.74 11.16
N ASN A 146 1.11 -8.74 9.83
CA ASN A 146 2.18 -8.32 8.94
C ASN A 146 2.52 -6.84 9.16
N MET A 147 1.52 -5.95 9.25
CA MET A 147 1.74 -4.52 9.48
C MET A 147 2.45 -4.25 10.81
N ILE A 148 2.07 -4.96 11.88
CA ILE A 148 2.74 -4.88 13.19
C ILE A 148 4.18 -5.40 13.07
N ALA A 149 4.39 -6.55 12.43
CA ALA A 149 5.73 -7.14 12.26
C ALA A 149 6.66 -6.25 11.41
N ARG A 150 6.09 -5.43 10.52
CA ARG A 150 6.80 -4.45 9.68
C ARG A 150 6.95 -3.08 10.35
N ASN A 151 6.56 -2.94 11.61
CA ASN A 151 6.63 -1.71 12.41
C ASN A 151 5.91 -0.52 11.77
N LEU A 152 4.73 -0.73 11.19
CA LEU A 152 3.88 0.38 10.78
C LEU A 152 3.51 1.21 12.03
N SER A 153 3.80 2.51 11.99
CA SER A 153 3.70 3.43 13.13
C SER A 153 2.62 4.50 12.91
N GLY A 154 2.17 5.10 14.01
CA GLY A 154 1.14 6.15 13.97
C GLY A 154 -0.28 5.65 13.69
N VAL A 155 -0.52 4.34 13.87
CA VAL A 155 -1.84 3.71 13.76
C VAL A 155 -2.08 2.76 14.93
N ASP A 156 -3.33 2.70 15.37
CA ASP A 156 -3.81 1.65 16.25
C ASP A 156 -4.25 0.43 15.42
N PHE A 157 -4.19 -0.77 16.00
CA PHE A 157 -4.60 -2.00 15.31
C PHE A 157 -5.74 -2.68 16.06
N LEU A 158 -6.79 -3.08 15.35
CA LEU A 158 -7.90 -3.88 15.88
C LEU A 158 -8.09 -5.14 15.05
N ALA A 159 -8.15 -6.31 15.68
CA ALA A 159 -8.46 -7.58 15.01
C ALA A 159 -9.88 -8.06 15.35
N ILE A 160 -10.72 -8.27 14.34
CA ILE A 160 -12.10 -8.73 14.49
C ILE A 160 -12.25 -10.08 13.79
N ASN A 161 -12.70 -11.11 14.51
CA ASN A 161 -12.95 -12.43 13.90
C ASN A 161 -14.03 -13.22 14.63
N THR A 162 -14.63 -14.19 13.95
CA THR A 162 -15.50 -15.20 14.57
C THR A 162 -14.74 -16.42 15.04
N ASP A 163 -13.53 -16.66 14.50
CA ASP A 163 -12.64 -17.75 14.91
C ASP A 163 -11.76 -17.32 16.10
N ALA A 164 -12.02 -17.90 17.27
CA ALA A 164 -11.30 -17.60 18.50
C ALA A 164 -9.84 -18.10 18.45
N GLN A 165 -9.57 -19.20 17.75
CA GLN A 165 -8.23 -19.75 17.61
C GLN A 165 -7.37 -18.80 16.79
N HIS A 166 -7.90 -18.28 15.68
CA HIS A 166 -7.18 -17.31 14.87
C HIS A 166 -6.94 -15.97 15.60
N LEU A 167 -7.89 -15.52 16.44
CA LEU A 167 -7.69 -14.33 17.28
C LEU A 167 -6.61 -14.53 18.36
N SER A 168 -6.40 -15.76 18.82
CA SER A 168 -5.34 -16.02 19.80
C SER A 168 -3.92 -15.85 19.22
N THR A 169 -3.79 -15.87 17.89
CA THR A 169 -2.51 -15.70 17.18
C THR A 169 -2.28 -14.29 16.65
N THR A 170 -3.17 -13.32 16.91
CA THR A 170 -2.96 -11.93 16.51
C THR A 170 -1.94 -11.25 17.41
N LEU A 171 -1.14 -10.34 16.84
CA LEU A 171 -0.10 -9.59 17.54
C LEU A 171 -0.61 -8.34 18.26
N THR A 172 -1.81 -7.86 17.91
CA THR A 172 -2.47 -6.75 18.62
C THR A 172 -3.17 -7.23 19.89
N ASP A 173 -3.12 -6.42 20.94
CA ASP A 173 -3.88 -6.62 22.18
C ASP A 173 -5.36 -6.25 22.01
N ASN A 174 -5.68 -5.37 21.06
CA ASN A 174 -7.05 -4.96 20.75
C ASN A 174 -7.67 -5.99 19.80
N ARG A 175 -8.43 -6.91 20.36
CA ARG A 175 -9.07 -8.01 19.62
C ARG A 175 -10.53 -8.18 20.04
N LEU A 176 -11.39 -8.37 19.06
CA LEU A 176 -12.82 -8.59 19.26
C LEU A 176 -13.25 -9.91 18.62
N GLN A 177 -13.77 -10.81 19.45
CA GLN A 177 -14.44 -12.00 18.97
C GLN A 177 -15.93 -11.72 18.79
N ILE A 178 -16.38 -11.72 17.54
CA ILE A 178 -17.78 -11.46 17.16
C ILE A 178 -18.58 -12.75 16.98
N GLY A 179 -19.91 -12.67 17.09
CA GLY A 179 -20.82 -13.79 16.83
C GLY A 179 -20.58 -15.01 17.68
N ARG A 180 -20.41 -14.82 19.00
CA ARG A 180 -20.25 -15.92 19.96
C ARG A 180 -21.50 -16.80 19.97
N GLY A 181 -22.68 -16.20 19.85
CA GLY A 181 -23.95 -16.91 19.72
C GLY A 181 -24.10 -17.65 18.38
N VAL A 182 -23.72 -17.01 17.27
CA VAL A 182 -23.85 -17.61 15.92
C VAL A 182 -22.89 -18.76 15.67
N THR A 183 -21.62 -18.61 16.08
CA THR A 183 -20.52 -19.50 15.63
C THR A 183 -19.93 -20.37 16.72
N ALA A 184 -20.25 -20.10 17.99
CA ALA A 184 -19.58 -20.70 19.15
C ALA A 184 -18.04 -20.57 19.11
N GLY A 185 -17.51 -19.58 18.39
CA GLY A 185 -16.08 -19.33 18.24
C GLY A 185 -15.35 -20.20 17.21
N LEU A 186 -16.08 -20.96 16.39
CA LEU A 186 -15.53 -21.89 15.39
C LEU A 186 -15.45 -21.30 13.98
N GLY A 187 -15.77 -20.02 13.83
CA GLY A 187 -15.80 -19.35 12.53
C GLY A 187 -17.08 -19.58 11.71
N CYS A 188 -17.18 -18.92 10.56
CA CYS A 188 -18.40 -18.90 9.73
C CYS A 188 -18.48 -20.00 8.67
N GLY A 189 -17.50 -20.91 8.57
CA GLY A 189 -17.52 -21.99 7.58
C GLY A 189 -17.65 -21.52 6.11
N ALA A 190 -16.99 -20.41 5.76
CA ALA A 190 -17.10 -19.74 4.46
C ALA A 190 -18.50 -19.21 4.08
N ASN A 191 -19.42 -19.07 5.04
CA ASN A 191 -20.73 -18.45 4.83
C ASN A 191 -20.70 -16.95 5.17
N PRO A 192 -20.86 -16.03 4.19
CA PRO A 192 -20.90 -14.59 4.46
C PRO A 192 -22.08 -14.14 5.29
N ASP A 193 -23.27 -14.75 5.14
CA ASP A 193 -24.44 -14.36 5.92
C ASP A 193 -24.23 -14.62 7.42
N ALA A 194 -23.54 -15.71 7.77
CA ALA A 194 -23.15 -15.98 9.15
C ALA A 194 -22.12 -14.96 9.66
N GLY A 195 -21.22 -14.48 8.81
CA GLY A 195 -20.28 -13.40 9.14
C GLY A 195 -20.98 -12.07 9.39
N ARG A 196 -21.98 -11.74 8.57
CA ARG A 196 -22.80 -10.54 8.73
C ARG A 196 -23.59 -10.58 10.04
N LEU A 197 -24.33 -11.66 10.28
CA LEU A 197 -25.10 -11.85 11.53
C LEU A 197 -24.20 -11.81 12.78
N ALA A 198 -22.99 -12.36 12.69
CA ALA A 198 -22.02 -12.31 13.76
C ALA A 198 -21.58 -10.88 14.10
N ALA A 199 -21.39 -10.03 13.08
CA ALA A 199 -21.04 -8.62 13.28
C ALA A 199 -22.24 -7.81 13.81
N GLU A 200 -23.44 -8.07 13.30
CA GLU A 200 -24.69 -7.45 13.79
C GLU A 200 -24.95 -7.78 15.26
N GLU A 201 -24.67 -9.01 15.71
CA GLU A 201 -24.76 -9.44 17.12
C GLU A 201 -23.85 -8.62 18.03
N SER A 202 -22.65 -8.24 17.55
CA SER A 202 -21.60 -7.56 18.32
C SER A 202 -21.46 -6.08 17.96
N LYS A 203 -22.49 -5.44 17.39
CA LYS A 203 -22.44 -4.05 16.92
C LYS A 203 -22.03 -3.05 18.02
N ASP A 204 -22.52 -3.25 19.24
CA ASP A 204 -22.30 -2.31 20.35
C ASP A 204 -20.82 -2.38 20.80
N GLU A 205 -20.25 -3.58 20.83
CA GLU A 205 -18.82 -3.81 21.12
C GLU A 205 -17.93 -3.23 20.00
N ILE A 206 -18.37 -3.30 18.74
CA ILE A 206 -17.63 -2.71 17.61
C ILE A 206 -17.60 -1.19 17.76
N LEU A 207 -18.75 -0.55 18.01
CA LEU A 207 -18.87 0.90 18.17
C LEU A 207 -18.01 1.45 19.32
N GLU A 208 -18.00 0.74 20.46
CA GLU A 208 -17.16 1.12 21.61
C GLU A 208 -15.67 1.16 21.27
N LEU A 209 -15.20 0.27 20.39
CA LEU A 209 -13.80 0.19 19.98
C LEU A 209 -13.42 1.18 18.87
N VAL A 210 -14.37 1.62 18.04
CA VAL A 210 -14.08 2.46 16.86
C VAL A 210 -14.46 3.92 17.00
N GLY A 211 -15.43 4.29 17.86
CA GLY A 211 -16.11 5.60 17.85
C GLY A 211 -15.23 6.83 18.11
N ASP A 212 -13.98 6.61 18.49
CA ASP A 212 -13.02 7.61 18.94
C ASP A 212 -11.96 7.93 17.85
N ASN A 213 -12.07 7.29 16.68
CA ASN A 213 -11.13 7.42 15.56
C ASN A 213 -11.59 8.47 14.55
N HIS A 214 -10.64 9.14 13.92
CA HIS A 214 -10.93 10.08 12.82
C HIS A 214 -10.93 9.36 11.46
N MET A 215 -10.16 8.28 11.36
CA MET A 215 -10.00 7.48 10.15
C MET A 215 -9.84 6.01 10.49
N VAL A 216 -10.47 5.15 9.70
CA VAL A 216 -10.32 3.70 9.81
C VAL A 216 -9.96 3.08 8.47
N PHE A 217 -9.01 2.15 8.50
CA PHE A 217 -8.70 1.26 7.39
C PHE A 217 -9.29 -0.12 7.68
N ILE A 218 -10.23 -0.58 6.85
CA ILE A 218 -10.83 -1.90 7.00
C ILE A 218 -10.17 -2.84 6.02
N THR A 219 -9.41 -3.80 6.55
CA THR A 219 -8.71 -4.80 5.73
C THR A 219 -9.31 -6.19 5.88
N ALA A 220 -9.60 -6.82 4.74
CA ALA A 220 -10.22 -8.14 4.70
C ALA A 220 -9.86 -8.90 3.41
N GLY A 221 -9.81 -10.22 3.52
CA GLY A 221 -9.77 -11.13 2.38
C GLY A 221 -11.18 -11.53 1.97
N MET A 222 -11.57 -11.17 0.74
CA MET A 222 -12.91 -11.41 0.22
C MET A 222 -13.05 -12.84 -0.33
N GLY A 223 -14.27 -13.38 -0.28
CA GLY A 223 -14.58 -14.74 -0.71
C GLY A 223 -14.61 -15.78 0.42
N GLY A 224 -14.23 -15.38 1.64
CA GLY A 224 -14.44 -16.14 2.86
C GLY A 224 -15.82 -15.89 3.49
N GLY A 225 -16.02 -16.33 4.74
CA GLY A 225 -17.25 -16.07 5.50
C GLY A 225 -17.16 -14.77 6.29
N THR A 226 -16.25 -14.73 7.27
CA THR A 226 -16.12 -13.59 8.19
C THR A 226 -15.74 -12.30 7.47
N GLY A 227 -14.64 -12.28 6.70
CA GLY A 227 -14.20 -11.07 5.98
C GLY A 227 -15.29 -10.52 5.07
N THR A 228 -15.83 -11.36 4.18
CA THR A 228 -16.86 -10.97 3.21
C THR A 228 -18.15 -10.44 3.84
N GLY A 229 -18.59 -11.01 4.97
CA GLY A 229 -19.87 -10.67 5.60
C GLY A 229 -19.78 -9.60 6.68
N ALA A 230 -18.74 -9.65 7.51
CA ALA A 230 -18.58 -8.76 8.65
C ALA A 230 -17.96 -7.41 8.25
N ALA A 231 -17.09 -7.37 7.23
CA ALA A 231 -16.38 -6.13 6.87
C ALA A 231 -17.35 -5.00 6.48
N SER A 232 -18.42 -5.30 5.74
CA SER A 232 -19.42 -4.29 5.35
C SER A 232 -20.19 -3.75 6.55
N VAL A 233 -20.48 -4.59 7.56
CA VAL A 233 -21.17 -4.15 8.79
C VAL A 233 -20.25 -3.25 9.61
N VAL A 234 -18.97 -3.64 9.78
CA VAL A 234 -17.99 -2.82 10.48
C VAL A 234 -17.80 -1.47 9.77
N ALA A 235 -17.73 -1.48 8.44
CA ALA A 235 -17.62 -0.27 7.63
C ALA A 235 -18.83 0.66 7.78
N ASP A 236 -20.04 0.12 7.66
CA ASP A 236 -21.28 0.87 7.80
C ASP A 236 -21.38 1.55 9.19
N LEU A 237 -20.99 0.84 10.25
CA LEU A 237 -20.95 1.42 11.60
C LEU A 237 -19.95 2.58 11.69
N CYS A 238 -18.74 2.44 11.13
CA CYS A 238 -17.75 3.52 11.12
C CYS A 238 -18.22 4.73 10.28
N TYR A 239 -18.81 4.46 9.12
CA TYR A 239 -19.32 5.48 8.21
C TYR A 239 -20.46 6.28 8.83
N GLN A 240 -21.39 5.62 9.55
CA GLN A 240 -22.49 6.27 10.27
C GLN A 240 -22.02 7.17 11.42
N GLU A 241 -20.91 6.82 12.06
CA GLU A 241 -20.27 7.65 13.09
C GLU A 241 -19.46 8.84 12.50
N GLY A 242 -19.45 8.99 11.17
CA GLY A 242 -18.76 10.09 10.48
C GLY A 242 -17.24 9.92 10.41
N ILE A 243 -16.74 8.69 10.58
CA ILE A 243 -15.33 8.35 10.49
C ILE A 243 -14.95 8.14 9.03
N LEU A 244 -13.84 8.75 8.57
CA LEU A 244 -13.34 8.53 7.21
C LEU A 244 -12.97 7.05 7.05
N THR A 245 -13.76 6.33 6.24
CA THR A 245 -13.70 4.86 6.18
C THR A 245 -13.12 4.40 4.85
N VAL A 246 -11.94 3.77 4.91
CA VAL A 246 -11.24 3.26 3.72
C VAL A 246 -11.20 1.73 3.74
N GLY A 247 -11.84 1.08 2.76
CA GLY A 247 -11.76 -0.36 2.58
C GLY A 247 -10.52 -0.74 1.78
N VAL A 248 -9.67 -1.63 2.30
CA VAL A 248 -8.50 -2.17 1.57
C VAL A 248 -8.59 -3.69 1.56
N VAL A 249 -9.10 -4.25 0.47
CA VAL A 249 -9.51 -5.66 0.43
C VAL A 249 -8.88 -6.43 -0.72
N THR A 250 -8.65 -7.73 -0.53
CA THR A 250 -8.13 -8.61 -1.57
C THR A 250 -9.21 -9.47 -2.20
N LYS A 251 -9.21 -9.62 -3.52
CA LYS A 251 -9.97 -10.67 -4.23
C LYS A 251 -9.14 -11.95 -4.34
N PRO A 252 -9.76 -13.14 -4.21
CA PRO A 252 -9.06 -14.41 -4.15
C PRO A 252 -8.35 -14.75 -5.47
N PHE A 253 -7.41 -15.68 -5.42
CA PHE A 253 -6.80 -16.21 -6.64
C PHE A 253 -7.80 -17.06 -7.43
N ARG A 254 -7.65 -17.14 -8.76
CA ARG A 254 -8.51 -17.99 -9.60
C ARG A 254 -8.46 -19.47 -9.20
N PHE A 255 -7.33 -19.95 -8.70
CA PHE A 255 -7.18 -21.35 -8.26
C PHE A 255 -8.00 -21.67 -7.00
N GLU A 256 -8.41 -20.68 -6.22
CA GLU A 256 -9.24 -20.88 -5.02
C GLU A 256 -10.70 -21.23 -5.36
N GLY A 257 -11.07 -21.11 -6.64
CA GLY A 257 -12.33 -21.56 -7.19
C GLY A 257 -13.31 -20.44 -7.47
N THR A 258 -14.19 -20.70 -8.46
CA THR A 258 -15.20 -19.74 -8.93
C THR A 258 -16.21 -19.35 -7.87
N HIS A 259 -16.52 -20.26 -6.93
CA HIS A 259 -17.43 -19.98 -5.83
C HIS A 259 -16.91 -18.87 -4.90
N ARG A 260 -15.62 -18.93 -4.51
CA ARG A 260 -14.99 -17.89 -3.69
C ARG A 260 -14.93 -16.56 -4.43
N MET A 261 -14.58 -16.57 -5.71
CA MET A 261 -14.57 -15.34 -6.52
C MET A 261 -15.94 -14.67 -6.56
N ARG A 262 -17.02 -15.42 -6.81
CA ARG A 262 -18.38 -14.88 -6.80
C ARG A 262 -18.75 -14.26 -5.45
N LEU A 263 -18.45 -14.94 -4.34
CA LEU A 263 -18.68 -14.38 -3.01
C LEU A 263 -17.85 -13.11 -2.76
N ALA A 264 -16.62 -13.07 -3.28
CA ALA A 264 -15.77 -11.91 -3.18
C ALA A 264 -16.34 -10.71 -3.94
N ASP A 265 -16.80 -10.91 -5.17
CA ASP A 265 -17.43 -9.85 -5.98
C ASP A 265 -18.68 -9.29 -5.27
N GLU A 266 -19.58 -10.16 -4.81
CA GLU A 266 -20.78 -9.75 -4.06
C GLU A 266 -20.44 -9.03 -2.73
N GLY A 267 -19.37 -9.45 -2.05
CA GLY A 267 -18.92 -8.79 -0.84
C GLY A 267 -18.29 -7.43 -1.10
N VAL A 268 -17.52 -7.29 -2.18
CA VAL A 268 -16.91 -6.01 -2.57
C VAL A 268 -17.98 -5.00 -2.94
N GLU A 269 -19.00 -5.40 -3.69
CA GLU A 269 -20.14 -4.53 -4.02
C GLU A 269 -20.84 -4.02 -2.76
N ARG A 270 -21.16 -4.91 -1.80
CA ARG A 270 -21.79 -4.49 -0.53
C ARG A 270 -20.91 -3.57 0.31
N LEU A 271 -19.61 -3.87 0.39
CA LEU A 271 -18.68 -3.06 1.16
C LEU A 271 -18.46 -1.68 0.50
N GLN A 272 -18.54 -1.60 -0.83
CA GLN A 272 -18.38 -0.34 -1.57
C GLN A 272 -19.44 0.70 -1.20
N ASP A 273 -20.67 0.25 -0.91
CA ASP A 273 -21.76 1.13 -0.46
C ASP A 273 -21.58 1.64 0.99
N CYS A 274 -20.62 1.09 1.73
CA CYS A 274 -20.39 1.36 3.15
C CYS A 274 -19.05 2.04 3.45
N VAL A 275 -18.29 2.45 2.43
CA VAL A 275 -16.97 3.10 2.58
C VAL A 275 -16.87 4.37 1.76
N ASP A 276 -16.03 5.32 2.19
CA ASP A 276 -15.71 6.50 1.42
C ASP A 276 -14.86 6.18 0.18
N THR A 277 -13.86 5.31 0.38
CA THR A 277 -12.94 4.85 -0.64
C THR A 277 -12.70 3.35 -0.51
N MET A 278 -12.72 2.64 -1.63
CA MET A 278 -12.46 1.21 -1.75
C MET A 278 -11.22 0.96 -2.60
N ILE A 279 -10.18 0.39 -2.00
CA ILE A 279 -8.99 -0.14 -2.69
C ILE A 279 -9.15 -1.66 -2.83
N VAL A 280 -9.32 -2.12 -4.06
CA VAL A 280 -9.46 -3.55 -4.36
C VAL A 280 -8.16 -4.09 -4.94
N ILE A 281 -7.57 -5.07 -4.26
CA ILE A 281 -6.35 -5.75 -4.68
C ILE A 281 -6.71 -7.12 -5.29
N PRO A 282 -6.64 -7.28 -6.62
CA PRO A 282 -6.83 -8.57 -7.24
C PRO A 282 -5.58 -9.45 -7.04
N ASN A 283 -5.66 -10.49 -6.21
CA ASN A 283 -4.50 -11.37 -5.96
C ASN A 283 -3.96 -12.00 -7.25
N GLN A 284 -4.80 -12.13 -8.29
CA GLN A 284 -4.37 -12.59 -9.59
C GLN A 284 -3.26 -11.73 -10.23
N ASN A 285 -3.21 -10.43 -9.94
CA ASN A 285 -2.20 -9.51 -10.47
C ASN A 285 -0.84 -9.67 -9.78
N LEU A 286 -0.80 -10.25 -8.57
CA LEU A 286 0.44 -10.56 -7.87
C LEU A 286 1.32 -11.53 -8.68
N PHE A 287 0.72 -12.40 -9.51
CA PHE A 287 1.46 -13.29 -10.41
C PHE A 287 2.33 -12.55 -11.43
N GLN A 288 2.01 -11.31 -11.77
CA GLN A 288 2.81 -10.50 -12.69
C GLN A 288 4.05 -9.91 -12.03
N MET A 289 4.13 -9.96 -10.69
CA MET A 289 5.21 -9.40 -9.89
C MET A 289 6.18 -10.45 -9.35
N VAL A 290 5.89 -11.74 -9.55
CA VAL A 290 6.62 -12.85 -8.91
C VAL A 290 7.27 -13.78 -9.91
N ASP A 291 8.38 -14.39 -9.50
CA ASP A 291 9.02 -15.46 -10.27
C ASP A 291 8.15 -16.75 -10.21
N PRO A 292 8.06 -17.55 -11.29
CA PRO A 292 7.36 -18.84 -11.29
C PRO A 292 7.76 -19.83 -10.19
N LYS A 293 8.92 -19.64 -9.53
CA LYS A 293 9.40 -20.46 -8.41
C LYS A 293 8.87 -20.02 -7.04
N THR A 294 8.16 -18.90 -6.96
CA THR A 294 7.61 -18.36 -5.71
C THR A 294 6.65 -19.36 -5.09
N SER A 295 6.79 -19.62 -3.78
CA SER A 295 5.95 -20.60 -3.11
C SER A 295 4.55 -20.05 -2.84
N LEU A 296 3.60 -20.95 -2.56
CA LEU A 296 2.23 -20.55 -2.20
C LEU A 296 2.22 -19.68 -0.91
N MET A 297 3.07 -19.99 0.06
CA MET A 297 3.14 -19.22 1.31
C MET A 297 3.67 -17.80 1.05
N ASP A 298 4.72 -17.68 0.23
CA ASP A 298 5.26 -16.39 -0.17
C ASP A 298 4.24 -15.57 -0.95
N SER A 299 3.38 -16.22 -1.76
CA SER A 299 2.34 -15.53 -2.52
C SER A 299 1.25 -14.87 -1.65
N PHE A 300 0.91 -15.48 -0.50
CA PHE A 300 0.00 -14.86 0.46
C PHE A 300 0.71 -13.73 1.24
N GLY A 301 1.98 -13.92 1.60
CA GLY A 301 2.79 -12.85 2.20
C GLY A 301 2.88 -11.61 1.31
N LEU A 302 2.94 -11.79 -0.01
CA LEU A 302 2.90 -10.68 -0.96
C LEU A 302 1.55 -9.95 -0.98
N ALA A 303 0.44 -10.66 -0.81
CA ALA A 303 -0.86 -9.99 -0.67
C ALA A 303 -0.89 -9.12 0.59
N ASP A 304 -0.35 -9.64 1.70
CA ASP A 304 -0.23 -8.90 2.96
C ASP A 304 0.73 -7.69 2.84
N ASP A 305 1.82 -7.82 2.07
CA ASP A 305 2.75 -6.72 1.79
C ASP A 305 2.10 -5.63 0.91
N VAL A 306 1.22 -6.00 -0.03
CA VAL A 306 0.46 -5.03 -0.83
C VAL A 306 -0.60 -4.33 0.02
N LEU A 307 -1.28 -5.04 0.93
CA LEU A 307 -2.19 -4.44 1.91
C LEU A 307 -1.47 -3.43 2.80
N LEU A 308 -0.29 -3.80 3.31
CA LEU A 308 0.59 -2.89 4.04
C LEU A 308 0.95 -1.67 3.20
N ALA A 309 1.37 -1.86 1.94
CA ALA A 309 1.74 -0.75 1.07
C ALA A 309 0.56 0.21 0.85
N GLY A 310 -0.66 -0.30 0.70
CA GLY A 310 -1.87 0.52 0.58
C GLY A 310 -2.11 1.40 1.80
N VAL A 311 -2.11 0.81 2.99
CA VAL A 311 -2.29 1.57 4.24
C VAL A 311 -1.13 2.55 4.45
N LYS A 312 0.12 2.05 4.34
CA LYS A 312 1.35 2.84 4.54
C LYS A 312 1.43 4.05 3.61
N SER A 313 0.99 3.91 2.36
CA SER A 313 1.03 5.00 1.37
C SER A 313 0.27 6.23 1.82
N ILE A 314 -0.81 6.05 2.59
CA ILE A 314 -1.66 7.12 3.09
C ILE A 314 -1.23 7.54 4.49
N THR A 315 -0.92 6.58 5.38
CA THR A 315 -0.57 6.91 6.77
C THR A 315 0.75 7.65 6.87
N ASP A 316 1.74 7.31 6.04
CA ASP A 316 3.07 7.97 6.06
C ASP A 316 2.97 9.47 5.79
N LEU A 317 2.00 9.90 4.97
CA LEU A 317 1.79 11.30 4.63
C LEU A 317 1.31 12.14 5.82
N MET A 318 0.73 11.50 6.83
CA MET A 318 0.18 12.15 8.01
C MET A 318 1.08 12.00 9.24
N THR A 319 1.73 10.84 9.38
CA THR A 319 2.43 10.47 10.61
C THR A 319 3.92 10.80 10.56
N ASN A 320 4.54 10.82 9.37
CA ASN A 320 5.96 11.06 9.23
C ASN A 320 6.23 12.50 8.74
N PRO A 321 7.10 13.26 9.41
CA PRO A 321 7.53 14.56 8.92
C PRO A 321 8.30 14.41 7.59
N GLY A 322 7.82 15.07 6.55
CA GLY A 322 8.51 15.28 5.28
C GLY A 322 8.68 16.75 4.92
N LEU A 323 9.16 17.01 3.69
CA LEU A 323 9.32 18.36 3.14
C LEU A 323 7.97 19.04 2.88
N ILE A 324 7.02 18.24 2.41
CA ILE A 324 5.65 18.61 2.08
C ILE A 324 4.76 17.70 2.92
N ASN A 325 4.40 18.18 4.11
CA ASN A 325 3.43 17.51 4.98
C ASN A 325 2.03 17.85 4.49
N LEU A 326 1.16 16.85 4.52
CA LEU A 326 -0.26 17.00 4.24
C LEU A 326 -1.03 16.99 5.55
N ASP A 327 -2.10 17.79 5.61
CA ASP A 327 -3.02 17.70 6.73
C ASP A 327 -4.09 16.62 6.50
N PHE A 328 -4.84 16.30 7.55
CA PHE A 328 -5.91 15.30 7.45
C PHE A 328 -7.04 15.76 6.52
N ALA A 329 -7.31 17.07 6.46
CA ALA A 329 -8.40 17.62 5.66
C ALA A 329 -8.12 17.49 4.15
N ASP A 330 -6.85 17.65 3.75
CA ASP A 330 -6.37 17.42 2.39
C ASP A 330 -6.66 15.98 1.96
N VAL A 331 -6.24 14.99 2.77
CA VAL A 331 -6.51 13.57 2.47
C VAL A 331 -8.00 13.26 2.49
N GLN A 332 -8.74 13.79 3.46
CA GLN A 332 -10.19 13.63 3.54
C GLN A 332 -10.89 14.18 2.29
N SER A 333 -10.42 15.31 1.74
CA SER A 333 -10.99 15.92 0.54
C SER A 333 -10.84 15.07 -0.73
N VAL A 334 -9.77 14.26 -0.82
CA VAL A 334 -9.50 13.38 -1.97
C VAL A 334 -10.09 11.98 -1.81
N MET A 335 -10.38 11.55 -0.57
CA MET A 335 -10.86 10.20 -0.30
C MET A 335 -12.35 10.13 0.06
N SER A 336 -12.97 11.20 0.54
CA SER A 336 -14.38 11.16 0.95
C SER A 336 -15.29 10.98 -0.26
N GLY A 337 -16.13 9.94 -0.21
CA GLY A 337 -17.14 9.65 -1.23
C GLY A 337 -16.61 9.39 -2.65
N MET A 338 -15.34 9.02 -2.82
CA MET A 338 -14.76 8.76 -4.15
C MET A 338 -15.05 7.36 -4.71
N GLY A 339 -15.48 6.42 -3.86
CA GLY A 339 -15.77 5.06 -4.29
C GLY A 339 -14.49 4.30 -4.66
N ASN A 340 -14.35 3.84 -5.91
CA ASN A 340 -13.24 2.96 -6.29
C ASN A 340 -11.90 3.69 -6.37
N ALA A 341 -10.87 3.03 -5.84
CA ALA A 341 -9.49 3.48 -5.87
C ALA A 341 -8.53 2.35 -6.22
N MET A 342 -7.37 2.73 -6.74
CA MET A 342 -6.30 1.83 -7.14
C MET A 342 -4.96 2.31 -6.60
N LEU A 343 -4.08 1.36 -6.28
CA LEU A 343 -2.75 1.62 -5.72
C LEU A 343 -1.67 1.24 -6.73
N GLY A 344 -0.72 2.14 -6.96
CA GLY A 344 0.51 1.88 -7.68
C GLY A 344 1.72 2.24 -6.82
N THR A 345 2.73 1.39 -6.80
CA THR A 345 4.00 1.68 -6.10
C THR A 345 5.18 1.38 -7.02
N GLY A 346 6.23 2.21 -6.92
CA GLY A 346 7.47 2.07 -7.66
C GLY A 346 8.65 2.51 -6.82
N GLN A 347 9.82 1.88 -7.03
CA GLN A 347 11.04 2.22 -6.30
C GLN A 347 12.24 2.11 -7.22
N SER A 348 13.07 3.15 -7.26
CA SER A 348 14.26 3.18 -8.11
C SER A 348 15.43 3.85 -7.41
N SER A 349 16.63 3.67 -7.97
CA SER A 349 17.91 4.20 -7.50
C SER A 349 18.77 4.65 -8.68
N GLY A 350 19.79 5.47 -8.44
CA GLY A 350 20.62 6.07 -9.49
C GLY A 350 20.18 7.49 -9.88
N ASP A 351 20.74 8.02 -10.98
CA ASP A 351 20.62 9.44 -11.34
C ASP A 351 19.18 9.86 -11.72
N ASP A 352 18.43 8.99 -12.42
CA ASP A 352 17.04 9.24 -12.83
C ASP A 352 16.02 8.52 -11.93
N ARG A 353 16.38 8.25 -10.68
CA ARG A 353 15.57 7.42 -9.76
C ARG A 353 14.17 7.95 -9.53
N ALA A 354 13.97 9.26 -9.51
CA ALA A 354 12.66 9.86 -9.23
C ALA A 354 11.66 9.59 -10.36
N ILE A 355 12.07 9.87 -11.60
CA ILE A 355 11.26 9.64 -12.81
C ILE A 355 11.02 8.14 -12.99
N ALA A 356 12.06 7.32 -12.86
CA ALA A 356 11.93 5.87 -12.99
C ALA A 356 11.01 5.26 -11.91
N ALA A 357 11.04 5.76 -10.67
CA ALA A 357 10.13 5.32 -9.62
C ALA A 357 8.67 5.72 -9.92
N ALA A 358 8.44 6.94 -10.45
CA ALA A 358 7.12 7.39 -10.87
C ALA A 358 6.57 6.53 -12.03
N GLU A 359 7.39 6.24 -13.05
CA GLU A 359 7.00 5.36 -14.17
C GLU A 359 6.66 3.95 -13.70
N GLN A 360 7.45 3.38 -12.78
CA GLN A 360 7.14 2.08 -12.18
C GLN A 360 5.82 2.11 -11.39
N ALA A 361 5.55 3.19 -10.66
CA ALA A 361 4.30 3.35 -9.93
C ALA A 361 3.11 3.37 -10.89
N LEU A 362 3.19 4.11 -12.00
CA LEU A 362 2.17 4.21 -13.05
C LEU A 362 1.94 2.91 -13.82
N CYS A 363 3.01 2.15 -14.06
CA CYS A 363 2.95 0.85 -14.75
C CYS A 363 2.71 -0.33 -13.80
N ASN A 364 2.41 -0.07 -12.52
CA ASN A 364 2.23 -1.13 -11.54
C ASN A 364 0.98 -1.99 -11.90
N PRO A 365 1.10 -3.33 -11.97
CA PRO A 365 -0.02 -4.23 -12.25
C PRO A 365 -1.27 -4.06 -11.35
N LEU A 366 -1.15 -3.42 -10.19
CA LEU A 366 -2.26 -3.15 -9.28
C LEU A 366 -3.11 -1.94 -9.68
N LEU A 367 -2.62 -1.05 -10.54
CA LEU A 367 -3.39 0.06 -11.14
C LEU A 367 -4.36 -0.40 -12.25
N GLY A 368 -4.38 -1.70 -12.55
CA GLY A 368 -5.28 -2.26 -13.57
C GLY A 368 -5.04 -1.70 -14.97
N ASN A 369 -5.98 -1.98 -15.88
CA ASN A 369 -5.83 -1.65 -17.30
C ASN A 369 -6.22 -0.20 -17.65
N MET A 370 -7.01 0.48 -16.81
CA MET A 370 -7.40 1.88 -17.05
C MET A 370 -6.35 2.86 -16.52
N GLY A 371 -5.50 2.42 -15.59
CA GLY A 371 -4.44 3.25 -15.01
C GLY A 371 -5.01 4.45 -14.24
N VAL A 372 -4.23 5.53 -14.20
CA VAL A 372 -4.57 6.77 -13.47
C VAL A 372 -5.30 7.82 -14.32
N LYS A 373 -5.48 7.57 -15.62
CA LYS A 373 -5.96 8.55 -16.61
C LYS A 373 -7.32 9.16 -16.27
N SER A 374 -8.26 8.32 -15.80
CA SER A 374 -9.63 8.70 -15.47
C SER A 374 -9.87 8.97 -13.98
N ALA A 375 -8.80 9.13 -13.20
CA ALA A 375 -8.92 9.40 -11.77
C ALA A 375 -9.41 10.83 -11.51
N LYS A 376 -10.43 10.97 -10.67
CA LYS A 376 -10.95 12.29 -10.23
C LYS A 376 -10.14 12.87 -9.08
N GLY A 377 -9.43 12.00 -8.35
CA GLY A 377 -8.51 12.38 -7.30
C GLY A 377 -7.26 11.52 -7.34
N MET A 378 -6.13 12.07 -6.92
CA MET A 378 -4.88 11.32 -6.84
C MET A 378 -4.05 11.78 -5.65
N LEU A 379 -3.73 10.85 -4.75
CA LEU A 379 -2.77 11.04 -3.67
C LEU A 379 -1.42 10.49 -4.12
N VAL A 380 -0.40 11.33 -4.05
CA VAL A 380 0.97 10.97 -4.41
C VAL A 380 1.84 11.10 -3.16
N ASN A 381 2.49 10.01 -2.78
CA ASN A 381 3.48 9.98 -1.72
C ASN A 381 4.87 9.69 -2.31
N ILE A 382 5.80 10.62 -2.12
CA ILE A 382 7.19 10.48 -2.53
C ILE A 382 8.05 10.31 -1.27
N THR A 383 8.57 9.10 -1.08
CA THR A 383 9.41 8.76 0.07
C THR A 383 10.87 8.57 -0.37
N GLY A 384 11.80 9.22 0.32
CA GLY A 384 13.24 9.12 0.02
C GLY A 384 14.12 9.36 1.25
N GLY A 385 15.42 9.17 1.08
CA GLY A 385 16.42 9.49 2.11
C GLY A 385 16.66 11.00 2.26
N ASN A 386 17.61 11.36 3.13
CA ASN A 386 18.04 12.75 3.32
C ASN A 386 18.73 13.34 2.07
N ASP A 387 19.10 12.48 1.13
CA ASP A 387 19.70 12.80 -0.16
C ASP A 387 18.67 13.12 -1.25
N MET A 388 17.36 13.03 -0.94
CA MET A 388 16.29 13.42 -1.85
C MET A 388 16.26 14.93 -2.05
N THR A 389 16.25 15.38 -3.30
CA THR A 389 16.26 16.78 -3.69
C THR A 389 14.89 17.27 -4.14
N LEU A 390 14.65 18.59 -4.06
CA LEU A 390 13.42 19.19 -4.56
C LEU A 390 13.22 18.97 -6.07
N PHE A 391 14.29 18.96 -6.86
CA PHE A 391 14.23 18.70 -8.31
C PHE A 391 13.75 17.28 -8.62
N GLU A 392 14.14 16.30 -7.83
CA GLU A 392 13.66 14.92 -7.96
C GLU A 392 12.16 14.82 -7.64
N VAL A 393 11.72 15.48 -6.57
CA VAL A 393 10.30 15.52 -6.18
C VAL A 393 9.45 16.19 -7.26
N ASP A 394 9.91 17.33 -7.79
CA ASP A 394 9.24 18.07 -8.86
C ASP A 394 9.16 17.25 -10.16
N ALA A 395 10.25 16.61 -10.57
CA ALA A 395 10.28 15.77 -11.77
C ALA A 395 9.34 14.55 -11.65
N ALA A 396 9.32 13.88 -10.49
CA ALA A 396 8.39 12.79 -10.24
C ALA A 396 6.94 13.26 -10.25
N ALA A 397 6.65 14.39 -9.60
CA ALA A 397 5.31 14.98 -9.57
C ALA A 397 4.81 15.35 -10.97
N GLN A 398 5.63 16.05 -11.76
CA GLN A 398 5.28 16.43 -13.13
C GLN A 398 4.99 15.20 -13.99
N LYS A 399 5.80 14.15 -13.89
CA LYS A 399 5.58 12.91 -14.63
C LYS A 399 4.25 12.24 -14.30
N LEU A 400 3.80 12.31 -13.05
CA LEU A 400 2.50 11.76 -12.63
C LEU A 400 1.33 12.61 -13.13
N ILE A 401 1.45 13.94 -13.10
CA ILE A 401 0.41 14.87 -13.58
C ILE A 401 0.17 14.66 -15.07
N GLU A 402 1.23 14.46 -15.86
CA GLU A 402 1.15 14.27 -17.31
C GLU A 402 0.30 13.04 -17.72
N GLU A 403 0.12 12.06 -16.83
CA GLU A 403 -0.66 10.85 -17.12
C GLU A 403 -2.14 10.98 -16.74
N VAL A 404 -2.55 12.02 -16.01
CA VAL A 404 -3.95 12.27 -15.63
C VAL A 404 -4.62 13.10 -16.72
N GLU A 405 -5.71 12.60 -17.30
CA GLU A 405 -6.41 13.27 -18.42
C GLU A 405 -7.50 14.23 -17.94
N ASP A 406 -8.00 14.08 -16.71
CA ASP A 406 -9.01 14.99 -16.15
C ASP A 406 -8.36 16.28 -15.65
N GLU A 407 -8.61 17.39 -16.34
CA GLU A 407 -8.12 18.74 -15.98
C GLU A 407 -8.65 19.23 -14.61
N ASN A 408 -9.73 18.63 -14.09
CA ASN A 408 -10.31 18.96 -12.79
C ASN A 408 -9.94 17.94 -11.70
N ALA A 409 -9.02 17.01 -11.98
CA ALA A 409 -8.58 16.04 -10.98
C ALA A 409 -7.94 16.74 -9.77
N ASN A 410 -8.38 16.38 -8.58
CA ASN A 410 -7.78 16.88 -7.34
C ASN A 410 -6.53 16.04 -7.01
N ILE A 411 -5.35 16.57 -7.34
CA ILE A 411 -4.07 15.89 -7.14
C ILE A 411 -3.35 16.51 -5.94
N ILE A 412 -3.05 15.68 -4.95
CA ILE A 412 -2.36 16.07 -3.73
C ILE A 412 -1.01 15.34 -3.65
N PHE A 413 0.04 16.12 -3.44
CA PHE A 413 1.41 15.64 -3.31
C PHE A 413 1.88 15.76 -1.87
N GLY A 414 2.39 14.67 -1.33
CA GLY A 414 3.13 14.67 -0.09
C GLY A 414 4.48 14.00 -0.27
N SER A 415 5.37 14.31 0.67
CA SER A 415 6.68 13.68 0.73
C SER A 415 6.95 13.21 2.14
N ALA A 416 7.74 12.16 2.28
CA ALA A 416 8.14 11.62 3.56
C ALA A 416 9.62 11.24 3.54
N TYR A 417 10.29 11.33 4.70
CA TYR A 417 11.66 10.87 4.84
C TYR A 417 11.73 9.46 5.41
N ASP A 418 12.54 8.61 4.77
CA ASP A 418 12.87 7.28 5.26
C ASP A 418 14.36 7.03 5.09
N HIS A 419 15.09 6.97 6.21
CA HIS A 419 16.54 6.74 6.21
C HIS A 419 16.93 5.39 5.58
N THR A 420 16.02 4.42 5.55
CA THR A 420 16.28 3.12 4.90
C THR A 420 16.31 3.21 3.38
N LEU A 421 15.86 4.34 2.82
CA LEU A 421 15.82 4.60 1.39
C LEU A 421 16.97 5.47 0.88
N GLU A 422 18.00 5.76 1.67
CA GLU A 422 19.16 6.53 1.20
C GLU A 422 19.75 5.94 -0.10
N GLY A 423 19.91 6.78 -1.13
CA GLY A 423 20.28 6.33 -2.49
C GLY A 423 19.11 5.87 -3.38
N SER A 424 17.89 5.81 -2.87
CA SER A 424 16.67 5.40 -3.61
C SER A 424 15.47 6.30 -3.33
N ILE A 425 14.52 6.32 -4.26
CA ILE A 425 13.23 7.00 -4.11
C ILE A 425 12.11 5.99 -4.34
N ARG A 426 11.11 6.02 -3.47
CA ARG A 426 9.86 5.28 -3.60
C ARG A 426 8.73 6.25 -3.90
N VAL A 427 7.93 5.96 -4.92
CA VAL A 427 6.73 6.70 -5.27
C VAL A 427 5.53 5.78 -5.07
N SER A 428 4.52 6.27 -4.37
CA SER A 428 3.23 5.58 -4.20
C SER A 428 2.11 6.50 -4.67
N VAL A 429 1.19 5.93 -5.45
CA VAL A 429 0.08 6.63 -6.07
C VAL A 429 -1.20 5.92 -5.67
N VAL A 430 -2.13 6.65 -5.06
CA VAL A 430 -3.50 6.20 -4.81
C VAL A 430 -4.41 7.05 -5.68
N ALA A 431 -4.91 6.45 -6.74
CA ALA A 431 -5.85 7.10 -7.66
C ALA A 431 -7.28 6.77 -7.25
N THR A 432 -8.11 7.79 -7.01
CA THR A 432 -9.48 7.69 -6.50
C THR A 432 -10.50 8.19 -7.54
N GLY A 433 -11.75 7.77 -7.40
CA GLY A 433 -12.82 8.19 -8.31
C GLY A 433 -12.72 7.57 -9.71
N ILE A 434 -12.02 6.43 -9.83
CA ILE A 434 -11.86 5.73 -11.11
C ILE A 434 -13.18 5.05 -11.46
N GLU A 435 -13.78 5.43 -12.58
CA GLU A 435 -14.93 4.71 -13.13
C GLU A 435 -14.48 3.31 -13.53
N THR A 436 -14.89 2.29 -12.77
CA THR A 436 -14.81 0.90 -13.23
C THR A 436 -15.60 0.80 -14.53
N ALA A 437 -14.94 0.52 -15.65
CA ALA A 437 -15.58 0.23 -16.92
C ALA A 437 -16.52 -0.98 -16.76
N GLN A 438 -17.75 -0.72 -16.34
CA GLN A 438 -18.88 -1.61 -16.46
C GLN A 438 -19.67 -1.15 -17.68
N LYS A 439 -19.44 -1.85 -18.79
CA LYS A 439 -20.47 -2.08 -19.80
C LYS A 439 -20.24 -3.41 -20.50
#